data_AF-A0A072NR77-F1
#
_entry.id   AF-A0A072NR77-F1
#
_cell.length_a   1.000
_cell.length_b   1.000
_cell.length_c   1.000
_cell.angle_alpha   90.00
_cell.angle_beta   90.00
_cell.angle_gamma   90.00
#
_symmetry.space_group_name_H-M   'P 1'
#
loop_
_entity.id
_entity.type
_entity.pdbx_description
1 polymer ?
#
loop_
_entity_poly.entity_id
_entity_poly.type
_entity_poly.pdbx_seq_one_letter_code
_entity_poly.pdbx_strand_id
1 'polypeptide(L)'
;MLWLFLPFVVLLSGVVAYSADTIARKVGRKHLRLFGLRPKTTALVVAVLAGMGISAASLGAFLLLNRSAVRTIAQADQLRPQINALREEVSRVQADLRAAGRERDEARREAAALQQERAQVRASLEQVQAALRTAQTARDAAQADRDRAQEQARALQARVAELTQLARTLDTRAAESRAALQASEAQLASSRERARALNAQVEALSRDVAALDRRAASAEAAAAEAQARAEAAQQRAGAAQSRVTALNRQVRALEAARQEVVAQRDAATRERDAARQARAA
;
A
#
# COMPACT_ATOMS: atom_id res chain seq x y z
N MET A 1 23.21 -80.39 87.18
CA MET A 1 24.61 -80.87 87.37
C MET A 1 25.42 -80.03 88.37
N LEU A 2 25.21 -78.71 88.48
CA LEU A 2 25.94 -77.86 89.44
C LEU A 2 25.79 -78.30 90.92
N TRP A 3 24.60 -78.80 91.30
CA TRP A 3 24.28 -79.24 92.67
C TRP A 3 25.04 -80.49 93.13
N LEU A 4 25.47 -81.35 92.21
CA LEU A 4 26.25 -82.57 92.52
C LEU A 4 27.74 -82.27 92.68
N PHE A 5 28.20 -81.17 92.08
CA PHE A 5 29.58 -80.72 92.13
C PHE A 5 29.93 -80.07 93.48
N LEU A 6 28.94 -79.46 94.14
CA LEU A 6 29.11 -78.72 95.40
C LEU A 6 29.57 -79.61 96.58
N PRO A 7 28.94 -80.75 96.90
CA PRO A 7 29.42 -81.63 97.96
C PRO A 7 30.79 -82.25 97.64
N PHE A 8 31.07 -82.55 96.36
CA PHE A 8 32.36 -83.08 95.92
C PHE A 8 33.50 -82.08 96.12
N VAL A 9 33.29 -80.81 95.78
CA VAL A 9 34.27 -79.73 96.00
C VAL A 9 34.52 -79.51 97.49
N VAL A 10 33.47 -79.53 98.33
CA VAL A 10 33.62 -79.39 99.79
C VAL A 10 34.44 -80.55 100.37
N LEU A 11 34.15 -81.79 99.99
CA LEU A 11 34.90 -82.97 100.45
C LEU A 11 36.38 -82.88 100.03
N LEU A 12 36.62 -82.52 98.77
CA LEU A 12 37.97 -82.41 98.21
C LEU A 12 38.76 -81.26 98.87
N SER A 13 38.09 -80.13 99.17
CA SER A 13 38.71 -79.00 99.86
C SER A 13 39.15 -79.34 101.28
N GLY A 14 38.36 -80.15 102.01
CA GLY A 14 38.74 -80.66 103.33
C GLY A 14 39.98 -81.55 103.31
N VAL A 15 40.10 -82.42 102.30
CA VAL A 15 41.26 -83.32 102.12
C VAL A 15 42.55 -82.53 101.81
N VAL A 16 42.45 -81.50 100.96
CA VAL A 16 43.60 -80.64 100.61
C VAL A 16 44.04 -79.78 101.80
N ALA A 17 43.09 -79.19 102.55
CA ALA A 17 43.38 -78.41 103.74
C ALA A 17 44.09 -79.25 104.82
N TYR A 18 43.59 -80.46 105.07
CA TYR A 18 44.22 -81.40 106.02
C TYR A 18 45.64 -81.80 105.58
N SER A 19 45.85 -81.99 104.28
CA SER A 19 47.15 -82.35 103.72
C SER A 19 48.15 -81.18 103.81
N ALA A 20 47.70 -79.95 103.59
CA ALA A 20 48.53 -78.75 103.73
C ALA A 20 48.99 -78.54 105.19
N ASP A 21 48.10 -78.67 106.17
CA ASP A 21 48.44 -78.51 107.60
C ASP A 21 49.39 -79.62 108.09
N THR A 22 49.20 -80.84 107.57
CA THR A 22 50.08 -81.97 107.90
C THR A 22 51.50 -81.77 107.37
N ILE A 23 51.65 -81.25 106.14
CA ILE A 23 52.97 -80.92 105.56
C ILE A 23 53.62 -79.77 106.34
N ALA A 24 52.87 -78.72 106.68
CA ALA A 24 53.37 -77.59 107.46
C ALA A 24 53.88 -78.01 108.85
N ARG A 25 53.13 -78.87 109.57
CA ARG A 25 53.56 -79.44 110.87
C ARG A 25 54.80 -80.33 110.77
N LYS A 26 54.97 -81.06 109.67
CA LYS A 26 56.12 -81.96 109.48
C LYS A 26 57.40 -81.17 109.16
N VAL A 27 57.28 -80.08 108.40
CA VAL A 27 58.39 -79.16 108.11
C VAL A 27 58.80 -78.37 109.36
N GLY A 28 57.83 -77.88 110.14
CA GLY A 28 58.10 -77.14 111.38
C GLY A 28 58.91 -77.92 112.43
N ARG A 29 58.76 -79.25 112.48
CA ARG A 29 59.52 -80.12 113.40
C ARG A 29 60.93 -80.46 112.94
N LYS A 30 61.25 -80.32 111.65
CA LYS A 30 62.53 -80.80 111.08
C LYS A 30 63.66 -79.76 111.12
N HIS A 31 63.45 -78.61 111.77
CA HIS A 31 64.39 -77.48 111.88
C HIS A 31 65.12 -77.13 110.58
N LEU A 32 64.39 -77.16 109.47
CA LEU A 32 64.93 -76.85 108.15
C LEU A 32 65.35 -75.37 108.12
N ARG A 33 66.63 -75.13 107.84
CA ARG A 33 67.20 -73.80 107.63
C ARG A 33 67.21 -73.53 106.14
N LEU A 34 66.15 -72.89 105.64
CA LEU A 34 66.13 -72.37 104.28
C LEU A 34 66.82 -70.99 104.31
N PHE A 35 67.92 -70.83 103.58
CA PHE A 35 68.65 -69.55 103.43
C PHE A 35 69.02 -68.80 104.73
N GLY A 36 69.32 -69.52 105.83
CA GLY A 36 69.83 -68.92 107.07
C GLY A 36 68.79 -68.28 108.00
N LEU A 37 67.49 -68.45 107.76
CA LEU A 37 66.43 -67.89 108.60
C LEU A 37 66.12 -68.70 109.89
N ARG A 38 65.61 -68.00 110.92
CA ARG A 38 65.23 -68.55 112.24
C ARG A 38 64.11 -69.60 112.08
N PRO A 39 64.15 -70.77 112.76
CA PRO A 39 63.27 -71.91 112.47
C PRO A 39 61.76 -71.62 112.48
N LYS A 40 61.29 -70.68 113.33
CA LYS A 40 59.88 -70.26 113.38
C LYS A 40 59.45 -69.47 112.15
N THR A 41 60.29 -68.57 111.63
CA THR A 41 59.98 -67.80 110.42
C THR A 41 60.12 -68.67 109.18
N THR A 42 61.05 -69.62 109.14
CA THR A 42 61.17 -70.57 108.02
C THR A 42 59.90 -71.41 107.84
N ALA A 43 59.26 -71.85 108.93
CA ALA A 43 58.00 -72.59 108.86
C ALA A 43 56.85 -71.74 108.28
N LEU A 44 56.78 -70.44 108.63
CA LEU A 44 55.79 -69.51 108.09
C LEU A 44 56.03 -69.25 106.59
N VAL A 45 57.29 -69.04 106.18
CA VAL A 45 57.63 -68.86 104.76
C VAL A 45 57.26 -70.10 103.95
N VAL A 46 57.55 -71.31 104.46
CA VAL A 46 57.17 -72.54 103.77
C VAL A 46 55.65 -72.72 103.71
N ALA A 47 54.90 -72.34 104.76
CA ALA A 47 53.45 -72.41 104.74
C ALA A 47 52.82 -71.43 103.73
N VAL A 48 53.32 -70.19 103.65
CA VAL A 48 52.87 -69.19 102.65
C VAL A 48 53.25 -69.62 101.23
N LEU A 49 54.47 -70.13 101.03
CA LEU A 49 54.90 -70.67 99.74
C LEU A 49 54.11 -71.92 99.33
N ALA A 50 53.77 -72.80 100.28
CA ALA A 50 52.88 -73.93 100.03
C ALA A 50 51.47 -73.46 99.67
N GLY A 51 50.93 -72.44 100.35
CA GLY A 51 49.65 -71.82 100.02
C GLY A 51 49.63 -71.15 98.64
N MET A 52 50.68 -70.39 98.30
CA MET A 52 50.88 -69.81 96.96
C MET A 52 51.03 -70.92 95.90
N GLY A 53 51.77 -71.98 96.21
CA GLY A 53 51.96 -73.14 95.34
C GLY A 53 50.66 -73.90 95.08
N ILE A 54 49.85 -74.14 96.12
CA ILE A 54 48.52 -74.74 95.99
C ILE A 54 47.61 -73.82 95.16
N SER A 55 47.60 -72.51 95.44
CA SER A 55 46.78 -71.54 94.69
C SER A 55 47.18 -71.46 93.21
N ALA A 56 48.49 -71.43 92.93
CA ALA A 56 49.04 -71.44 91.57
C ALA A 56 48.77 -72.78 90.86
N ALA A 57 48.86 -73.92 91.56
CA ALA A 57 48.51 -75.23 91.03
C ALA A 57 47.00 -75.36 90.76
N SER A 58 46.14 -74.85 91.64
CA SER A 58 44.69 -74.81 91.45
C SER A 58 44.31 -73.92 90.26
N LEU A 59 44.90 -72.73 90.14
CA LEU A 59 44.66 -71.85 88.99
C LEU A 59 45.22 -72.48 87.71
N GLY A 60 46.43 -73.05 87.75
CA GLY A 60 47.03 -73.75 86.62
C GLY A 60 46.20 -74.94 86.16
N ALA A 61 45.71 -75.77 87.09
CA ALA A 61 44.80 -76.88 86.82
C ALA A 61 43.46 -76.40 86.26
N PHE A 62 42.90 -75.30 86.80
CA PHE A 62 41.68 -74.67 86.29
C PHE A 62 41.86 -74.18 84.86
N LEU A 63 42.96 -73.51 84.55
CA LEU A 63 43.29 -73.05 83.19
C LEU A 63 43.56 -74.22 82.23
N LEU A 64 44.17 -75.32 82.71
CA LEU A 64 44.40 -76.54 81.93
C LEU A 64 43.10 -77.27 81.59
N LEU A 65 42.25 -77.45 82.60
CA LEU A 65 40.99 -78.19 82.49
C LEU A 65 39.96 -77.39 81.68
N ASN A 66 39.97 -76.05 81.81
CA ASN A 66 39.16 -75.11 81.04
C ASN A 66 39.95 -74.42 79.92
N ARG A 67 40.89 -75.13 79.27
CA ARG A 67 41.62 -74.61 78.10
C ARG A 67 40.70 -74.12 76.99
N SER A 68 39.49 -74.67 76.88
CA SER A 68 38.45 -74.18 75.97
C SER A 68 37.99 -72.77 76.36
N ALA A 69 37.56 -72.56 77.60
CA ALA A 69 37.05 -71.26 78.07
C ALA A 69 38.10 -70.14 77.98
N VAL A 70 39.35 -70.41 78.37
CA VAL A 70 40.45 -69.41 78.29
C VAL A 70 40.77 -69.06 76.84
N ARG A 71 40.81 -70.04 75.93
CA ARG A 71 41.00 -69.79 74.49
C ARG A 71 39.84 -69.01 73.90
N THR A 72 38.59 -69.29 74.30
CA THR A 72 37.41 -68.54 73.85
C THR A 72 37.46 -67.09 74.32
N ILE A 73 37.91 -66.81 75.55
CA ILE A 73 38.09 -65.44 76.05
C ILE A 73 39.18 -64.71 75.26
N ALA A 74 40.34 -65.34 75.06
CA ALA A 74 41.43 -64.76 74.28
C ALA A 74 41.03 -64.52 72.80
N GLN A 75 40.29 -65.44 72.19
CA GLN A 75 39.70 -65.26 70.85
C GLN A 75 38.68 -64.13 70.85
N ALA A 76 37.78 -64.06 71.84
CA ALA A 76 36.81 -62.98 71.95
C ALA A 76 37.51 -61.60 72.05
N ASP A 77 38.61 -61.49 72.78
CA ASP A 77 39.40 -60.26 72.86
C ASP A 77 40.10 -59.91 71.53
N GLN A 78 40.48 -60.89 70.72
CA GLN A 78 40.97 -60.67 69.35
C GLN A 78 39.85 -60.27 68.37
N LEU A 79 38.61 -60.72 68.59
CA LEU A 79 37.46 -60.37 67.76
C LEU A 79 36.88 -58.98 68.08
N ARG A 80 36.99 -58.48 69.32
CA ARG A 80 36.55 -57.14 69.72
C ARG A 80 37.05 -56.01 68.79
N PRO A 81 38.37 -55.88 68.48
CA PRO A 81 38.84 -54.84 67.58
C PRO A 81 38.31 -55.02 66.15
N GLN A 82 38.16 -56.26 65.67
CA GLN A 82 37.58 -56.54 64.35
C GLN A 82 36.12 -56.10 64.28
N ILE A 83 35.32 -56.40 65.31
CA ILE A 83 33.91 -55.97 65.39
C ILE A 83 33.82 -54.44 65.44
N ASN A 84 34.69 -53.78 66.21
CA ASN A 84 34.71 -52.32 66.29
C ASN A 84 35.12 -51.68 64.96
N ALA A 85 36.15 -52.21 64.29
CA ALA A 85 36.57 -51.76 62.97
C ALA A 85 35.45 -51.96 61.93
N LEU A 86 34.80 -53.12 61.93
CA LEU A 86 33.69 -53.41 61.02
C LEU A 86 32.47 -52.53 61.29
N ARG A 87 32.18 -52.20 62.56
CA ARG A 87 31.13 -51.23 62.93
C ARG A 87 31.45 -49.83 62.44
N GLU A 88 32.70 -49.41 62.55
CA GLU A 88 33.14 -48.11 62.05
C GLU A 88 33.06 -48.06 60.53
N GLU A 89 33.48 -49.11 59.83
CA GLU A 89 33.37 -49.26 58.38
C GLU A 89 31.91 -49.22 57.92
N VAL A 90 31.02 -49.99 58.56
CA VAL A 90 29.57 -49.93 58.29
C VAL A 90 29.03 -48.52 58.50
N SER A 91 29.44 -47.82 59.57
CA SER A 91 29.03 -46.44 59.82
C SER A 91 29.52 -45.48 58.73
N ARG A 92 30.75 -45.64 58.25
CA ARG A 92 31.32 -44.84 57.14
C ARG A 92 30.57 -45.11 55.84
N VAL A 93 30.40 -46.38 55.46
CA VAL A 93 29.65 -46.78 54.26
C VAL A 93 28.21 -46.28 54.31
N GLN A 94 27.55 -46.31 55.47
CA GLN A 94 26.21 -45.73 55.64
C GLN A 94 26.20 -44.19 55.53
N ALA A 95 27.27 -43.51 55.92
CA ALA A 95 27.41 -42.07 55.71
C ALA A 95 27.63 -41.75 54.23
N ASP A 96 28.50 -42.49 53.55
CA ASP A 96 28.79 -42.35 52.13
C ASP A 96 27.55 -42.65 51.28
N LEU A 97 26.80 -43.70 51.59
CA LEU A 97 25.55 -44.03 50.90
C LEU A 97 24.50 -42.91 51.08
N ARG A 98 24.44 -42.29 52.27
CA ARG A 98 23.57 -41.14 52.51
C ARG A 98 24.02 -39.90 51.73
N ALA A 99 25.33 -39.65 51.64
CA ALA A 99 25.89 -38.54 50.86
C ALA A 99 25.63 -38.72 49.36
N ALA A 100 25.96 -39.89 48.80
CA ALA A 100 25.66 -40.25 47.41
C ALA A 100 24.15 -40.22 47.12
N GLY A 101 23.32 -40.62 48.09
CA GLY A 101 21.87 -40.53 48.00
C GLY A 101 21.37 -39.10 47.83
N ARG A 102 21.95 -38.14 48.58
CA ARG A 102 21.64 -36.70 48.49
C ARG A 102 22.10 -36.11 47.17
N GLU A 103 23.34 -36.38 46.76
CA GLU A 103 23.89 -35.90 45.48
C GLU A 103 23.05 -36.38 44.30
N ARG A 104 22.63 -37.65 44.31
CA ARG A 104 21.72 -38.20 43.28
C ARG A 104 20.34 -37.54 43.30
N ASP A 105 19.82 -37.17 44.47
CA ASP A 105 18.54 -36.46 44.57
C ASP A 105 18.64 -35.00 44.11
N GLU A 106 19.76 -34.32 44.38
CA GLU A 106 20.07 -32.99 43.86
C GLU A 106 20.23 -33.01 42.33
N ALA A 107 21.04 -33.92 41.80
CA ALA A 107 21.22 -34.09 40.35
C ALA A 107 19.90 -34.41 39.62
N ARG A 108 18.99 -35.19 40.26
CA ARG A 108 17.65 -35.44 39.71
C ARG A 108 16.78 -34.18 39.68
N ARG A 109 16.85 -33.33 40.71
CA ARG A 109 16.11 -32.06 40.75
C ARG A 109 16.63 -31.09 39.68
N GLU A 110 17.95 -30.99 39.53
CA GLU A 110 18.58 -30.18 38.49
C GLU A 110 18.21 -30.67 37.09
N ALA A 111 18.28 -31.98 36.85
CA ALA A 111 17.87 -32.57 35.57
C ALA A 111 16.39 -32.29 35.26
N ALA A 112 15.50 -32.37 36.25
CA ALA A 112 14.09 -32.04 36.07
C ALA A 112 13.88 -30.55 35.77
N ALA A 113 14.59 -29.65 36.47
CA ALA A 113 14.54 -28.22 36.22
C ALA A 113 15.04 -27.87 34.80
N LEU A 114 16.18 -28.43 34.39
CA LEU A 114 16.72 -28.26 33.03
C LEU A 114 15.80 -28.82 31.95
N GLN A 115 15.11 -29.94 32.20
CA GLN A 115 14.11 -30.46 31.27
C GLN A 115 12.92 -29.52 31.12
N GLN A 116 12.44 -28.94 32.22
CA GLN A 116 11.36 -27.96 32.20
C GLN A 116 11.78 -26.69 31.45
N GLU A 117 12.98 -26.18 31.70
CA GLU A 117 13.54 -25.02 30.99
C GLU A 117 13.67 -25.30 29.48
N ARG A 118 14.21 -26.46 29.10
CA ARG A 118 14.29 -26.85 27.67
C ARG A 118 12.91 -26.96 27.02
N ALA A 119 11.90 -27.45 27.73
CA ALA A 119 10.53 -27.50 27.23
C ALA A 119 9.96 -26.10 27.01
N GLN A 120 10.19 -25.17 27.95
CA GLN A 120 9.76 -23.77 27.82
C GLN A 120 10.47 -23.06 26.65
N VAL A 121 11.79 -23.23 26.52
CA VAL A 121 12.57 -22.64 25.42
C VAL A 121 12.11 -23.19 24.07
N ARG A 122 11.82 -24.49 23.97
CA ARG A 122 11.27 -25.10 22.75
C ARG A 122 9.90 -24.52 22.39
N ALA A 123 8.99 -24.41 23.36
CA ALA A 123 7.68 -23.82 23.14
C ALA A 123 7.79 -22.35 22.70
N SER A 124 8.67 -21.57 23.33
CA SER A 124 8.95 -20.18 22.94
C SER A 124 9.53 -20.09 21.52
N LEU A 125 10.45 -20.97 21.16
CA LEU A 125 11.04 -21.02 19.82
C LEU A 125 9.99 -21.36 18.75
N GLU A 126 9.10 -22.31 19.03
CA GLU A 126 7.97 -22.63 18.13
C GLU A 126 7.02 -21.42 17.97
N GLN A 127 6.70 -20.71 19.05
CA GLN A 127 5.89 -19.49 19.00
C GLN A 127 6.56 -18.38 18.19
N VAL A 128 7.84 -18.13 18.40
CA VAL A 128 8.60 -17.12 17.65
C VAL A 128 8.71 -17.49 16.17
N GLN A 129 8.90 -18.77 15.84
CA GLN A 129 8.90 -19.23 14.45
C GLN A 129 7.54 -19.05 13.79
N ALA A 130 6.45 -19.35 14.50
CA ALA A 130 5.09 -19.12 14.00
C ALA A 130 4.85 -17.62 13.77
N ALA A 131 5.20 -16.77 14.75
CA ALA A 131 5.10 -15.31 14.63
C ALA A 131 5.93 -14.77 13.47
N LEU A 132 7.14 -15.29 13.26
CA LEU A 132 8.01 -14.93 12.14
C LEU A 132 7.36 -15.26 10.80
N ARG A 133 6.79 -16.47 10.65
CA ARG A 133 6.07 -16.85 9.42
C ARG A 133 4.88 -15.94 9.17
N THR A 134 4.07 -15.64 10.19
CA THR A 134 2.95 -14.71 10.08
C THR A 134 3.43 -13.31 9.68
N ALA A 135 4.50 -12.81 10.29
CA ALA A 135 5.07 -11.51 9.96
C ALA A 135 5.62 -11.46 8.52
N GLN A 136 6.24 -12.55 8.04
CA GLN A 136 6.70 -12.68 6.66
C GLN A 136 5.52 -12.64 5.67
N THR A 137 4.47 -13.43 5.90
CA THR A 137 3.27 -13.40 5.06
C THR A 137 2.61 -12.02 5.05
N ALA A 138 2.51 -11.37 6.21
CA ALA A 138 1.97 -10.01 6.31
C ALA A 138 2.83 -8.99 5.55
N ARG A 139 4.15 -9.12 5.63
CA ARG A 139 5.10 -8.26 4.90
C ARG A 139 4.96 -8.44 3.39
N ASP A 140 4.85 -9.67 2.91
CA ASP A 140 4.72 -9.96 1.48
C ASP A 140 3.36 -9.48 0.93
N ALA A 141 2.28 -9.63 1.70
CA ALA A 141 0.97 -9.07 1.37
C ALA A 141 1.01 -7.53 1.30
N ALA A 142 1.61 -6.89 2.30
CA ALA A 142 1.77 -5.44 2.32
C ALA A 142 2.63 -4.93 1.16
N GLN A 143 3.61 -5.71 0.71
CA GLN A 143 4.43 -5.37 -0.46
C GLN A 143 3.63 -5.48 -1.76
N ALA A 144 2.84 -6.55 -1.93
CA ALA A 144 1.94 -6.68 -3.08
C ALA A 144 0.90 -5.55 -3.14
N ASP A 145 0.35 -5.13 -2.00
CA ASP A 145 -0.60 -4.01 -1.93
C ASP A 145 0.06 -2.67 -2.27
N ARG A 146 1.32 -2.45 -1.84
CA ARG A 146 2.09 -1.26 -2.26
C ARG A 146 2.33 -1.23 -3.76
N ASP A 147 2.70 -2.36 -4.36
CA ASP A 147 2.95 -2.45 -5.80
C ASP A 147 1.66 -2.15 -6.59
N ARG A 148 0.51 -2.73 -6.18
CA ARG A 148 -0.80 -2.42 -6.75
C ARG A 148 -1.17 -0.94 -6.62
N ALA A 149 -0.99 -0.36 -5.44
CA ALA A 149 -1.28 1.05 -5.21
C ALA A 149 -0.40 1.97 -6.08
N GLN A 150 0.87 1.59 -6.28
CA GLN A 150 1.80 2.32 -7.14
C GLN A 150 1.41 2.23 -8.62
N GLU A 151 0.95 1.06 -9.10
CA GLU A 151 0.38 0.92 -10.45
C GLU A 151 -0.87 1.75 -10.64
N GLN A 152 -1.80 1.73 -9.67
CA GLN A 152 -3.00 2.56 -9.69
C GLN A 152 -2.66 4.06 -9.72
N ALA A 153 -1.68 4.50 -8.92
CA ALA A 153 -1.22 5.89 -8.92
C ALA A 153 -0.66 6.31 -10.29
N ARG A 154 0.15 5.45 -10.93
CA ARG A 154 0.68 5.70 -12.28
C ARG A 154 -0.44 5.77 -13.32
N ALA A 155 -1.42 4.86 -13.25
CA ALA A 155 -2.58 4.85 -14.15
C ALA A 155 -3.44 6.11 -13.99
N LEU A 156 -3.68 6.54 -12.74
CA LEU A 156 -4.40 7.78 -12.46
C LEU A 156 -3.64 9.02 -12.95
N GLN A 157 -2.32 9.08 -12.75
CA GLN A 157 -1.49 10.17 -13.29
C GLN A 157 -1.56 10.25 -14.81
N ALA A 158 -1.47 9.10 -15.51
CA ALA A 158 -1.63 9.05 -16.96
C ALA A 158 -3.00 9.56 -17.40
N ARG A 159 -4.07 9.17 -16.70
CA ARG A 159 -5.44 9.62 -16.99
C ARG A 159 -5.65 11.11 -16.72
N VAL A 160 -5.04 11.66 -15.68
CA VAL A 160 -5.05 13.11 -15.42
C VAL A 160 -4.33 13.86 -16.53
N ALA A 161 -3.18 13.35 -17.01
CA ALA A 161 -2.46 13.95 -18.13
C ALA A 161 -3.29 13.94 -19.42
N GLU A 162 -3.95 12.81 -19.72
CA GLU A 162 -4.86 12.66 -20.86
C GLU A 162 -6.04 13.63 -20.79
N LEU A 163 -6.74 13.69 -19.65
CA LEU A 163 -7.85 14.60 -19.44
C LEU A 163 -7.43 16.07 -19.54
N THR A 164 -6.22 16.41 -19.07
CA THR A 164 -5.66 17.76 -19.20
C THR A 164 -5.42 18.14 -20.66
N GLN A 165 -4.90 17.22 -21.47
CA GLN A 165 -4.72 17.43 -22.92
C GLN A 165 -6.06 17.56 -23.65
N LEU A 166 -7.04 16.73 -23.27
CA LEU A 166 -8.39 16.81 -23.82
C LEU A 166 -9.05 18.15 -23.49
N ALA A 167 -8.93 18.62 -22.25
CA ALA A 167 -9.46 19.93 -21.83
C ALA A 167 -8.84 21.08 -22.67
N ARG A 168 -7.51 21.08 -22.85
CA ARG A 168 -6.82 22.06 -23.70
C ARG A 168 -7.30 22.01 -25.16
N THR A 169 -7.50 20.81 -25.69
CA THR A 169 -8.00 20.63 -27.07
C THR A 169 -9.42 21.17 -27.22
N LEU A 170 -10.29 20.92 -26.23
CA LEU A 170 -11.65 21.43 -26.22
C LEU A 170 -11.69 22.95 -26.08
N ASP A 171 -10.83 23.54 -25.25
CA ASP A 171 -10.70 25.00 -25.13
C ASP A 171 -10.27 25.65 -26.44
N THR A 172 -9.27 25.09 -27.14
CA THR A 172 -8.86 25.57 -28.46
C THR A 172 -10.01 25.48 -29.46
N ARG A 173 -10.72 24.35 -29.53
CA ARG A 173 -11.88 24.19 -30.43
C ARG A 173 -13.01 25.16 -30.09
N ALA A 174 -13.25 25.42 -28.81
CA ALA A 174 -14.25 26.39 -28.38
C ALA A 174 -13.86 27.81 -28.81
N ALA A 175 -12.57 28.18 -28.71
CA ALA A 175 -12.06 29.46 -29.20
C ALA A 175 -12.19 29.59 -30.73
N GLU A 176 -11.80 28.56 -31.48
CA GLU A 176 -11.95 28.50 -32.94
C GLU A 176 -13.42 28.62 -33.36
N SER A 177 -14.32 27.90 -32.70
CA SER A 177 -15.77 27.96 -32.97
C SER A 177 -16.35 29.35 -32.70
N ARG A 178 -15.94 30.01 -31.61
CA ARG A 178 -16.35 31.39 -31.31
C ARG A 178 -15.84 32.37 -32.37
N ALA A 179 -14.59 32.23 -32.81
CA ALA A 179 -14.04 33.08 -33.87
C ALA A 179 -14.76 32.87 -35.21
N ALA A 180 -15.06 31.62 -35.56
CA ALA A 180 -15.84 31.28 -36.76
C ALA A 180 -17.26 31.86 -36.71
N LEU A 181 -17.92 31.81 -35.55
CA LEU A 181 -19.24 32.41 -35.36
C LEU A 181 -19.19 33.93 -35.57
N GLN A 182 -18.24 34.63 -34.94
CA GLN A 182 -18.04 36.07 -35.13
C GLN A 182 -17.78 36.44 -36.59
N ALA A 183 -16.96 35.66 -37.29
CA ALA A 183 -16.71 35.87 -38.71
C ALA A 183 -17.97 35.68 -39.56
N SER A 184 -18.78 34.66 -39.27
CA SER A 184 -20.05 34.41 -39.96
C SER A 184 -21.06 35.54 -39.71
N GLU A 185 -21.17 36.03 -38.47
CA GLU A 185 -22.03 37.16 -38.11
C GLU A 185 -21.62 38.44 -38.86
N ALA A 186 -20.32 38.71 -38.97
CA ALA A 186 -19.79 39.84 -39.74
C ALA A 186 -20.10 39.71 -41.24
N GLN A 187 -19.96 38.51 -41.81
CA GLN A 187 -20.32 38.23 -43.21
C GLN A 187 -21.83 38.43 -43.46
N LEU A 188 -22.67 37.99 -42.52
CA LEU A 188 -24.12 38.17 -42.61
C LEU A 188 -24.49 39.65 -42.54
N ALA A 189 -23.85 40.43 -41.66
CA ALA A 189 -24.04 41.87 -41.58
C ALA A 189 -23.68 42.56 -42.92
N SER A 190 -22.52 42.23 -43.49
CA SER A 190 -22.10 42.74 -44.80
C SER A 190 -23.04 42.32 -45.93
N SER A 191 -23.53 41.08 -45.92
CA SER A 191 -24.51 40.61 -46.91
C SER A 191 -25.84 41.35 -46.80
N ARG A 192 -26.33 41.59 -45.57
CA ARG A 192 -27.54 42.39 -45.31
C ARG A 192 -27.38 43.82 -45.78
N GLU A 193 -26.22 44.44 -45.57
CA GLU A 193 -25.94 45.78 -46.06
C GLU A 193 -25.91 45.84 -47.59
N ARG A 194 -25.25 44.87 -48.25
CA ARG A 194 -25.29 44.73 -49.71
C ARG A 194 -26.70 44.55 -50.25
N ALA A 195 -27.53 43.72 -49.60
CA ALA A 195 -28.92 43.53 -49.98
C ALA A 195 -29.73 44.83 -49.87
N ARG A 196 -29.53 45.62 -48.81
CA ARG A 196 -30.16 46.94 -48.65
C ARG A 196 -29.71 47.92 -49.73
N ALA A 197 -28.42 47.96 -50.04
CA ALA A 197 -27.87 48.83 -51.07
C ALA A 197 -28.38 48.47 -52.47
N LEU A 198 -28.45 47.17 -52.79
CA LEU A 198 -29.03 46.68 -54.04
C LEU A 198 -30.53 47.01 -54.13
N ASN A 199 -31.28 46.84 -53.05
CA ASN A 199 -32.71 47.20 -53.04
C ASN A 199 -32.91 48.70 -53.30
N ALA A 200 -32.10 49.56 -52.68
CA ALA A 200 -32.13 51.00 -52.93
C ALA A 200 -31.75 51.36 -54.39
N GLN A 201 -30.81 50.65 -55.00
CA GLN A 201 -30.48 50.81 -56.42
C GLN A 201 -31.63 50.41 -57.33
N VAL A 202 -32.30 49.28 -57.05
CA VAL A 202 -33.47 48.83 -57.82
C VAL A 202 -34.60 49.87 -57.72
N GLU A 203 -34.85 50.43 -56.54
CA GLU A 203 -35.84 51.51 -56.36
C GLU A 203 -35.46 52.77 -57.15
N ALA A 204 -34.18 53.17 -57.13
CA ALA A 204 -33.70 54.32 -57.89
C ALA A 204 -33.87 54.10 -59.41
N LEU A 205 -33.43 52.94 -59.92
CA LEU A 205 -33.61 52.57 -61.33
C LEU A 205 -35.09 52.56 -61.74
N SER A 206 -35.96 52.04 -60.87
CA SER A 206 -37.41 52.04 -61.12
C SER A 206 -37.97 53.46 -61.24
N ARG A 207 -37.48 54.41 -60.42
CA ARG A 207 -37.85 55.84 -60.53
C ARG A 207 -37.30 56.47 -61.81
N ASP A 208 -36.08 56.13 -62.20
CA ASP A 208 -35.46 56.63 -63.44
C ASP A 208 -36.21 56.13 -64.68
N VAL A 209 -36.58 54.86 -64.73
CA VAL A 209 -37.44 54.29 -65.78
C VAL A 209 -38.77 55.04 -65.85
N ALA A 210 -39.46 55.24 -64.72
CA ALA A 210 -40.72 55.98 -64.69
C ALA A 210 -40.57 57.48 -65.08
N ALA A 211 -39.39 58.08 -64.90
CA ALA A 211 -39.08 59.43 -65.37
C ALA A 211 -38.80 59.46 -66.87
N LEU A 212 -38.08 58.46 -67.39
CA LEU A 212 -37.84 58.28 -68.82
C LEU A 212 -39.13 58.03 -69.59
N ASP A 213 -40.04 57.20 -69.06
CA ASP A 213 -41.36 56.96 -69.67
C ASP A 213 -42.17 58.25 -69.77
N ARG A 214 -42.18 59.08 -68.71
CA ARG A 214 -42.82 60.40 -68.72
C ARG A 214 -42.19 61.35 -69.75
N ARG A 215 -40.87 61.33 -69.89
CA ARG A 215 -40.16 62.13 -70.91
C ARG A 215 -40.48 61.64 -72.32
N ALA A 216 -40.49 60.33 -72.56
CA ALA A 216 -40.85 59.74 -73.83
C ALA A 216 -42.29 60.14 -74.23
N ALA A 217 -43.25 59.97 -73.33
CA ALA A 217 -44.64 60.39 -73.56
C ALA A 217 -44.77 61.90 -73.86
N SER A 218 -44.00 62.75 -73.15
CA SER A 218 -43.98 64.20 -73.44
C SER A 218 -43.36 64.54 -74.80
N ALA A 219 -42.33 63.81 -75.22
CA ALA A 219 -41.68 63.98 -76.51
C ALA A 219 -42.58 63.50 -77.66
N GLU A 220 -43.30 62.39 -77.49
CA GLU A 220 -44.30 61.89 -78.43
C GLU A 220 -45.46 62.90 -78.58
N ALA A 221 -45.97 63.46 -77.48
CA ALA A 221 -46.99 64.50 -77.52
C ALA A 221 -46.51 65.76 -78.26
N ALA A 222 -45.27 66.19 -78.00
CA ALA A 222 -44.66 67.33 -78.70
C ALA A 222 -44.44 67.05 -80.19
N ALA A 223 -44.03 65.83 -80.55
CA ALA A 223 -43.88 65.40 -81.95
C ALA A 223 -45.23 65.38 -82.67
N ALA A 224 -46.28 64.85 -82.04
CA ALA A 224 -47.64 64.86 -82.57
C ALA A 224 -48.16 66.29 -82.79
N GLU A 225 -47.91 67.19 -81.84
CA GLU A 225 -48.28 68.60 -81.98
C GLU A 225 -47.48 69.28 -83.10
N ALA A 226 -46.18 69.03 -83.20
CA ALA A 226 -45.35 69.55 -84.28
C ALA A 226 -45.81 69.06 -85.66
N GLN A 227 -46.22 67.78 -85.77
CA GLN A 227 -46.77 67.22 -86.99
C GLN A 227 -48.12 67.84 -87.36
N ALA A 228 -49.03 68.00 -86.39
CA ALA A 228 -50.29 68.70 -86.60
C ALA A 228 -50.07 70.17 -87.06
N ARG A 229 -49.07 70.86 -86.50
CA ARG A 229 -48.68 72.21 -86.94
C ARG A 229 -48.10 72.20 -88.37
N ALA A 230 -47.30 71.21 -88.72
CA ALA A 230 -46.73 71.06 -90.07
C ALA A 230 -47.83 70.79 -91.11
N GLU A 231 -48.77 69.89 -90.82
CA GLU A 231 -49.93 69.61 -91.67
C GLU A 231 -50.82 70.85 -91.84
N ALA A 232 -51.11 71.57 -90.75
CA ALA A 232 -51.86 72.83 -90.81
C ALA A 232 -51.13 73.90 -91.64
N ALA A 233 -49.80 74.00 -91.52
CA ALA A 233 -48.99 74.91 -92.33
C ALA A 233 -49.01 74.52 -93.82
N GLN A 234 -48.93 73.22 -94.14
CA GLN A 234 -49.06 72.71 -95.51
C GLN A 234 -50.44 73.02 -96.11
N GLN A 235 -51.51 72.82 -95.35
CA GLN A 235 -52.87 73.18 -95.77
C GLN A 235 -52.99 74.69 -96.05
N ARG A 236 -52.45 75.54 -95.16
CA ARG A 236 -52.41 77.00 -95.38
C ARG A 236 -51.58 77.39 -96.59
N ALA A 237 -50.41 76.78 -96.79
CA ALA A 237 -49.58 77.00 -97.96
C ALA A 237 -50.31 76.58 -99.24
N GLY A 238 -50.97 75.42 -99.25
CA GLY A 238 -51.81 74.95 -100.35
C GLY A 238 -52.97 75.91 -100.66
N ALA A 239 -53.70 76.37 -99.63
CA ALA A 239 -54.77 77.35 -99.79
C ALA A 239 -54.26 78.70 -100.32
N ALA A 240 -53.09 79.16 -99.84
CA ALA A 240 -52.43 80.35 -100.36
C ALA A 240 -52.00 80.17 -101.82
N GLN A 241 -51.46 79.01 -102.20
CA GLN A 241 -51.10 78.67 -103.58
C GLN A 241 -52.32 78.70 -104.51
N SER A 242 -53.45 78.11 -104.08
CA SER A 242 -54.72 78.18 -104.82
C SER A 242 -55.20 79.62 -104.97
N ARG A 243 -55.07 80.44 -103.92
CA ARG A 243 -55.42 81.87 -103.94
C ARG A 243 -54.53 82.66 -104.90
N VAL A 244 -53.22 82.44 -104.91
CA VAL A 244 -52.27 83.02 -105.86
C VAL A 244 -52.61 82.60 -107.29
N THR A 245 -52.95 81.32 -107.51
CA THR A 245 -53.35 80.81 -108.83
C THR A 245 -54.64 81.46 -109.32
N ALA A 246 -55.63 81.64 -108.44
CA ALA A 246 -56.88 82.34 -108.74
C ALA A 246 -56.64 83.83 -109.04
N LEU A 247 -55.83 84.51 -108.23
CA LEU A 247 -55.41 85.90 -108.47
C LEU A 247 -54.67 86.04 -109.80
N ASN A 248 -53.76 85.12 -110.14
CA ASN A 248 -53.08 85.12 -111.44
C ASN A 248 -54.06 84.94 -112.61
N ARG A 249 -55.09 84.08 -112.47
CA ARG A 249 -56.17 83.99 -113.47
C ARG A 249 -56.95 85.30 -113.58
N GLN A 250 -57.26 85.95 -112.46
CA GLN A 250 -57.91 87.25 -112.46
C GLN A 250 -57.04 88.33 -113.12
N VAL A 251 -55.74 88.38 -112.83
CA VAL A 251 -54.79 89.29 -113.47
C VAL A 251 -54.74 89.03 -114.97
N ARG A 252 -54.61 87.78 -115.42
CA ARG A 252 -54.64 87.46 -116.87
C ARG A 252 -55.97 87.84 -117.52
N ALA A 253 -57.10 87.63 -116.86
CA ALA A 253 -58.41 88.03 -117.36
C ALA A 253 -58.54 89.57 -117.44
N LEU A 254 -58.02 90.30 -116.44
CA LEU A 254 -57.95 91.75 -116.44
C LEU A 254 -57.00 92.29 -117.51
N GLU A 255 -55.86 91.63 -117.74
CA GLU A 255 -54.93 91.96 -118.82
C GLU A 255 -55.55 91.71 -120.19
N ALA A 256 -56.28 90.61 -120.38
CA ALA A 256 -57.04 90.33 -121.59
C ALA A 256 -58.15 91.37 -121.81
N ALA A 257 -58.92 91.70 -120.77
CA ALA A 257 -59.94 92.76 -120.83
C ALA A 257 -59.31 94.13 -121.12
N ARG A 258 -58.14 94.44 -120.56
CA ARG A 258 -57.39 95.67 -120.87
C ARG A 258 -56.92 95.68 -122.32
N GLN A 259 -56.39 94.57 -122.84
CA GLN A 259 -56.02 94.46 -124.25
C GLN A 259 -57.23 94.62 -125.15
N GLU A 260 -58.38 94.07 -124.79
CA GLU A 260 -59.63 94.23 -125.52
C GLU A 260 -60.13 95.69 -125.51
N VAL A 261 -60.09 96.37 -124.35
CA VAL A 261 -60.39 97.81 -124.26
C VAL A 261 -59.40 98.65 -125.07
N VAL A 262 -58.12 98.29 -125.10
CA VAL A 262 -57.11 98.95 -125.94
C VAL A 262 -57.39 98.68 -127.43
N ALA A 263 -57.77 97.47 -127.81
CA ALA A 263 -58.16 97.12 -129.17
C ALA A 263 -59.44 97.85 -129.59
N GLN A 264 -60.44 97.96 -128.71
CA GLN A 264 -61.66 98.74 -128.93
C GLN A 264 -61.34 100.24 -129.05
N ARG A 265 -60.46 100.77 -128.20
CA ARG A 265 -59.94 102.14 -128.33
C ARG A 265 -59.25 102.33 -129.67
N ASP A 266 -58.37 101.42 -130.07
CA ASP A 266 -57.61 101.50 -131.32
C ASP A 266 -58.51 101.34 -132.56
N ALA A 267 -59.57 100.54 -132.47
CA ALA A 267 -60.62 100.44 -133.46
C ALA A 267 -61.43 101.74 -133.54
N ALA A 268 -61.80 102.33 -132.40
CA ALA A 268 -62.49 103.61 -132.33
C ALA A 268 -61.63 104.79 -132.83
N THR A 269 -60.31 104.80 -132.58
CA THR A 269 -59.41 105.78 -133.21
C THR A 269 -59.26 105.53 -134.70
N ARG A 270 -59.20 104.27 -135.16
CA ARG A 270 -59.21 103.97 -136.61
C ARG A 270 -60.52 104.40 -137.27
N GLU A 271 -61.68 104.16 -136.67
CA GLU A 271 -62.97 104.66 -137.14
C GLU A 271 -63.02 106.19 -137.13
N ARG A 272 -62.51 106.83 -136.07
CA ARG A 272 -62.43 108.29 -135.98
C ARG A 272 -61.48 108.89 -137.01
N ASP A 273 -60.34 108.25 -137.28
CA ASP A 273 -59.35 108.73 -138.23
C ASP A 273 -59.79 108.44 -139.68
N ALA A 274 -60.51 107.34 -139.94
CA ALA A 274 -61.21 107.08 -141.20
C ALA A 274 -62.36 108.08 -141.44
N ALA A 275 -63.14 108.40 -140.40
CA ALA A 275 -64.19 109.42 -140.46
C ALA A 275 -63.64 110.85 -140.64
N ARG A 276 -62.40 111.12 -140.18
CA ARG A 276 -61.69 112.38 -140.44
C ARG A 276 -61.11 112.45 -141.84
N GLN A 277 -60.59 111.34 -142.39
CA GLN A 277 -60.12 111.30 -143.78
C GLN A 277 -61.28 111.45 -144.78
N ALA A 278 -62.45 110.87 -144.49
CA ALA A 278 -63.65 111.04 -145.32
C ALA A 278 -64.27 112.45 -145.28
N ARG A 279 -63.81 113.34 -144.40
CA ARG A 279 -64.27 114.74 -144.28
C ARG A 279 -63.27 115.77 -144.82
N ALA A 280 -62.16 115.32 -145.43
CA ALA A 280 -61.05 116.20 -145.80
C ALA A 280 -60.42 115.93 -147.18
N ALA A 281 -61.17 115.40 -148.15
CA ALA A 281 -60.95 115.57 -149.61
C ALA A 281 -62.05 114.85 -150.42
#